data_AF-T0ZED2-F1
#
_entry.id   AF-T0ZED2-F1
#
_cell.length_a   1.000
_cell.length_b   1.000
_cell.length_c   1.000
_cell.angle_alpha   90.00
_cell.angle_beta   90.00
_cell.angle_gamma   90.00
#
_symmetry.space_group_name_H-M   'P 1'
#
loop_
_entity.id
_entity.type
_entity.pdbx_description
1 polymer ?
#
loop_
_entity_poly.entity_id
_entity_poly.type
_entity_poly.pdbx_seq_one_letter_code
_entity_poly.pdbx_strand_id
1 'polypeptide(L)'
;GNGLFFAGDLGQRIFQTPFSWKSLGVDIRGRSRTLHINYRTSHQIRMQADRLLGPEVSDVDGNSEDRRGTISVFNGPVPVIRTFADTAGEVAAVAQWLLARIAEGMPPHEIGIFVRSDAELSRAQAAAEAAALPYHVLDDTVEVTAGNAALCTMHRAKGLEFRAVAVMACDDEIIPLQSRIESVADKADLDEVYSTERHLLYVACTRARDHLMVTCVDPGSEFLEDLQLASSLREALHPRSPSHWLRSG
;
A
#
# COMPACT_ATOMS: atom_id res chain seq x y z
N GLY A 1 19.16 -33.40 -13.13
CA GLY A 1 20.10 -32.26 -13.05
C GLY A 1 19.47 -31.22 -12.17
N ASN A 2 20.18 -30.76 -11.14
CA ASN A 2 19.65 -29.77 -10.19
C ASN A 2 19.56 -28.41 -10.87
N GLY A 3 18.36 -28.01 -11.27
CA GLY A 3 18.05 -26.67 -11.73
C GLY A 3 17.68 -25.79 -10.53
N LEU A 4 18.30 -24.63 -10.42
CA LEU A 4 17.96 -23.62 -9.43
C LEU A 4 16.84 -22.73 -10.02
N PHE A 5 15.74 -22.55 -9.30
CA PHE A 5 14.63 -21.69 -9.70
C PHE A 5 14.47 -20.55 -8.70
N PHE A 6 14.41 -19.32 -9.21
CA PHE A 6 14.17 -18.11 -8.42
C PHE A 6 12.89 -17.44 -8.91
N ALA A 7 12.08 -16.98 -7.96
CA ALA A 7 10.96 -16.09 -8.22
C ALA A 7 11.10 -14.86 -7.33
N GLY A 8 10.81 -13.69 -7.88
CA GLY A 8 10.88 -12.41 -7.19
C GLY A 8 10.01 -11.39 -7.89
N ASP A 9 9.68 -10.32 -7.17
CA ASP A 9 8.93 -9.18 -7.69
C ASP A 9 9.75 -7.93 -7.41
N LEU A 10 10.20 -7.25 -8.46
CA LEU A 10 11.01 -6.02 -8.35
C LEU A 10 10.26 -4.91 -7.59
N GLY A 11 8.92 -4.92 -7.61
CA GLY A 11 8.07 -3.99 -6.86
C GLY A 11 7.87 -4.32 -5.40
N GLN A 12 8.24 -5.52 -4.95
CA GLN A 12 8.19 -5.90 -3.53
C GLN A 12 9.57 -5.87 -2.85
N ARG A 13 10.51 -5.11 -3.42
CA ARG A 13 11.84 -4.86 -2.86
C ARG A 13 11.75 -3.88 -1.68
N ILE A 14 11.60 -4.42 -0.47
CA ILE A 14 11.54 -3.63 0.77
C ILE A 14 12.61 -4.02 1.81
N PHE A 15 13.46 -5.01 1.53
CA PHE A 15 14.36 -5.60 2.54
C PHE A 15 15.83 -5.75 2.13
N GLN A 16 16.22 -5.41 0.92
CA GLN A 16 17.61 -5.60 0.48
C GLN A 16 18.10 -4.45 -0.38
N THR A 17 19.32 -4.01 -0.09
CA THR A 17 20.13 -3.19 -0.98
C THR A 17 20.24 -3.89 -2.34
N PRO A 18 20.22 -3.13 -3.45
CA PRO A 18 20.31 -3.72 -4.77
C PRO A 18 21.60 -4.56 -4.90
N PHE A 19 21.48 -5.84 -5.29
CA PHE A 19 22.62 -6.72 -5.52
C PHE A 19 22.54 -7.34 -6.92
N SER A 20 23.72 -7.57 -7.51
CA SER A 20 23.86 -8.13 -8.84
C SER A 20 23.86 -9.65 -8.76
N TRP A 21 22.91 -10.32 -9.42
CA TRP A 21 22.90 -11.78 -9.56
C TRP A 21 24.15 -12.24 -10.30
N LYS A 22 24.59 -11.46 -11.30
CA LYS A 22 25.82 -11.69 -12.02
C LYS A 22 27.05 -11.66 -11.11
N SER A 23 27.09 -10.73 -10.14
CA SER A 23 28.17 -10.65 -9.15
C SER A 23 28.20 -11.85 -8.20
N LEU A 24 27.04 -12.49 -7.98
CA LEU A 24 26.91 -13.74 -7.22
C LEU A 24 27.09 -15.01 -8.09
N GLY A 25 27.53 -14.86 -9.34
CA GLY A 25 27.79 -15.97 -10.26
C GLY A 25 26.55 -16.55 -10.95
N VAL A 26 25.39 -15.90 -10.84
CA VAL A 26 24.12 -16.34 -11.45
C VAL A 26 23.77 -15.42 -12.63
N ASP A 27 23.94 -15.90 -13.87
CA ASP A 27 23.52 -15.15 -15.07
C ASP A 27 22.08 -15.50 -15.44
N ILE A 28 21.15 -14.58 -15.13
CA ILE A 28 19.72 -14.72 -15.39
C ILE A 28 19.27 -14.10 -16.72
N ARG A 29 20.18 -13.45 -17.47
CA ARG A 29 19.84 -12.75 -18.72
C ARG A 29 19.33 -13.73 -19.78
N GLY A 30 18.19 -13.39 -20.40
CA GLY A 30 17.54 -14.23 -21.42
C GLY A 30 16.91 -15.53 -20.89
N ARG A 31 16.89 -15.73 -19.56
CA ARG A 31 16.31 -16.91 -18.89
C ARG A 31 15.20 -16.56 -17.91
N SER A 32 14.89 -15.27 -17.75
CA SER A 32 13.77 -14.79 -16.96
C SER A 32 12.46 -14.83 -17.75
N ARG A 33 11.35 -15.06 -17.05
CA ARG A 33 9.99 -14.96 -17.61
C ARG A 33 9.14 -14.17 -16.64
N THR A 34 8.61 -13.04 -17.10
CA THR A 34 7.73 -12.18 -16.30
C THR A 34 6.31 -12.75 -16.30
N LEU A 35 5.71 -12.85 -15.11
CA LEU A 35 4.31 -13.25 -14.93
C LEU A 35 3.44 -12.00 -14.95
N HIS A 36 2.54 -11.92 -15.92
CA HIS A 36 1.71 -10.74 -16.15
C HIS A 36 0.32 -10.84 -15.54
N ILE A 37 -0.07 -11.99 -14.95
CA ILE A 37 -1.41 -12.18 -14.40
C ILE A 37 -1.38 -12.04 -12.87
N ASN A 38 -2.07 -11.04 -12.35
CA ASN A 38 -2.25 -10.81 -10.92
C ASN A 38 -3.57 -11.45 -10.45
N TYR A 39 -3.47 -12.45 -9.58
CA TYR A 39 -4.61 -13.17 -9.00
C TYR A 39 -5.01 -12.66 -7.60
N ARG A 40 -4.19 -11.78 -7.01
CA ARG A 40 -4.29 -11.34 -5.62
C ARG A 40 -5.01 -10.01 -5.48
N THR A 41 -4.72 -9.05 -6.34
CA THR A 41 -5.12 -7.66 -6.12
C THR A 41 -6.07 -7.22 -7.22
N SER A 42 -7.17 -6.57 -6.85
CA SER A 42 -8.14 -6.04 -7.82
C SER A 42 -7.47 -5.09 -8.80
N HIS A 43 -8.05 -4.99 -10.00
CA HIS A 43 -7.56 -4.05 -11.02
C HIS A 43 -7.46 -2.61 -10.48
N GLN A 44 -8.43 -2.17 -9.69
CA GLN A 44 -8.54 -0.83 -9.13
C GLN A 44 -7.42 -0.56 -8.12
N ILE A 45 -7.17 -1.50 -7.20
CA ILE A 45 -6.08 -1.37 -6.21
C ILE A 45 -4.73 -1.36 -6.92
N ARG A 46 -4.51 -2.30 -7.86
CA ARG A 46 -3.25 -2.37 -8.62
C ARG A 46 -2.97 -1.08 -9.37
N MET A 47 -3.91 -0.62 -10.20
CA MET A 47 -3.76 0.62 -10.98
C MET A 47 -3.50 1.84 -10.10
N GLN A 48 -4.04 1.84 -8.88
CA GLN A 48 -3.87 2.93 -7.94
C GLN A 48 -2.50 2.88 -7.27
N ALA A 49 -2.07 1.70 -6.80
CA ALA A 49 -0.76 1.49 -6.18
C ALA A 49 0.39 1.65 -7.19
N ASP A 50 0.21 1.22 -8.45
CA ASP A 50 1.21 1.35 -9.52
C ASP A 50 1.68 2.80 -9.73
N ARG A 51 0.87 3.81 -9.35
CA ARG A 51 1.25 5.23 -9.43
C ARG A 51 2.34 5.64 -8.46
N LEU A 52 2.53 4.89 -7.37
CA LEU A 52 3.61 5.13 -6.41
C LEU A 52 4.98 4.86 -7.03
N LEU A 53 5.02 4.05 -8.08
CA LEU A 53 6.23 3.53 -8.69
C LEU A 53 6.33 3.99 -10.15
N GLY A 54 7.55 4.11 -10.66
CA GLY A 54 7.78 4.42 -12.06
C GLY A 54 7.21 3.33 -13.00
N PRO A 55 6.93 3.67 -14.27
CA PRO A 55 6.40 2.72 -15.25
C PRO A 55 7.37 1.57 -15.58
N GLU A 56 8.66 1.79 -15.37
CA GLU A 56 9.72 0.80 -15.52
C GLU A 56 10.49 0.67 -14.20
N VAL A 57 10.79 -0.57 -13.83
CA VAL A 57 11.70 -0.84 -12.71
C VAL A 57 12.87 -1.65 -13.22
N SER A 58 14.06 -1.07 -13.07
CA SER A 58 15.32 -1.68 -13.46
C SER A 58 16.03 -2.28 -12.24
N ASP A 59 16.67 -3.42 -12.42
CA ASP A 59 17.66 -3.94 -11.47
C ASP A 59 19.07 -3.45 -11.79
N VAL A 60 20.01 -3.73 -10.88
CA VAL A 60 21.44 -3.38 -11.02
C VAL A 60 22.16 -4.17 -12.12
N ASP A 61 21.55 -5.24 -12.63
CA ASP A 61 22.06 -6.01 -13.76
C ASP A 61 21.56 -5.46 -15.10
N GLY A 62 20.76 -4.39 -15.08
CA GLY A 62 20.19 -3.74 -16.26
C GLY A 62 18.95 -4.42 -16.82
N ASN A 63 18.33 -5.36 -16.08
CA ASN A 63 17.04 -5.91 -16.47
C ASN A 63 15.94 -4.92 -16.08
N SER A 64 15.11 -4.51 -17.05
CA SER A 64 13.93 -3.68 -16.81
C SER A 64 12.67 -4.53 -16.94
N GLU A 65 11.74 -4.37 -15.99
CA GLU A 65 10.39 -4.90 -16.12
C GLU A 65 9.39 -3.78 -16.41
N ASP A 66 8.68 -3.94 -17.54
CA ASP A 66 7.53 -3.09 -17.89
C ASP A 66 6.28 -3.57 -17.14
N ARG A 67 5.71 -2.68 -16.33
CA ARG A 67 4.53 -3.01 -15.52
C ARG A 67 3.21 -2.79 -16.22
N ARG A 68 3.21 -2.13 -17.39
CA ARG A 68 2.00 -1.81 -18.16
C ARG A 68 1.27 -3.05 -18.68
N GLY A 69 1.97 -4.20 -18.78
CA GLY A 69 1.42 -5.45 -19.26
C GLY A 69 0.68 -6.30 -18.20
N THR A 70 0.70 -5.90 -16.93
CA THR A 70 0.06 -6.69 -15.86
C THR A 70 -1.47 -6.61 -15.95
N ILE A 71 -2.15 -7.73 -15.76
CA ILE A 71 -3.61 -7.87 -15.81
C ILE A 71 -4.09 -8.52 -14.52
N SER A 72 -4.95 -7.83 -13.78
CA SER A 72 -5.67 -8.42 -12.65
C SER A 72 -6.86 -9.24 -13.14
N VAL A 73 -7.07 -10.42 -12.58
CA VAL A 73 -8.16 -11.32 -13.01
C VAL A 73 -9.55 -10.92 -12.51
N PHE A 74 -9.64 -9.90 -11.64
CA PHE A 74 -10.91 -9.42 -11.10
C PHE A 74 -10.91 -7.90 -10.85
N ASN A 75 -12.11 -7.35 -10.76
CA ASN A 75 -12.37 -5.96 -10.41
C ASN A 75 -12.89 -5.86 -8.96
N GLY A 76 -12.64 -4.73 -8.33
CA GLY A 76 -13.13 -4.35 -7.01
C GLY A 76 -13.54 -2.87 -6.97
N PRO A 77 -13.93 -2.35 -5.78
CA PRO A 77 -14.18 -0.93 -5.60
C PRO A 77 -12.92 -0.08 -5.80
N VAL A 78 -13.11 1.21 -6.04
CA VAL A 78 -12.01 2.18 -6.06
C VAL A 78 -11.44 2.34 -4.64
N PRO A 79 -10.10 2.32 -4.45
CA PRO A 79 -9.50 2.59 -3.15
C PRO A 79 -9.91 3.95 -2.60
N VAL A 80 -10.07 4.02 -1.27
CA VAL A 80 -10.38 5.27 -0.57
C VAL A 80 -9.06 5.91 -0.15
N ILE A 81 -8.75 7.10 -0.64
CA ILE A 81 -7.58 7.87 -0.20
C ILE A 81 -8.09 9.17 0.42
N ARG A 82 -7.77 9.44 1.68
CA ARG A 82 -8.32 10.60 2.41
C ARG A 82 -7.33 11.25 3.37
N THR A 83 -7.38 12.57 3.41
CA THR A 83 -6.66 13.41 4.38
C THR A 83 -7.64 13.93 5.44
N PHE A 84 -7.18 14.02 6.68
CA PHE A 84 -7.95 14.49 7.84
C PHE A 84 -7.25 15.65 8.53
N ALA A 85 -8.02 16.49 9.23
CA ALA A 85 -7.46 17.64 9.95
C ALA A 85 -6.72 17.25 11.23
N ASP A 86 -7.08 16.11 11.83
CA ASP A 86 -6.47 15.61 13.05
C ASP A 86 -6.57 14.08 13.15
N THR A 87 -5.78 13.53 14.08
CA THR A 87 -5.72 12.10 14.38
C THR A 87 -7.05 11.51 14.81
N ALA A 88 -7.89 12.27 15.53
CA ALA A 88 -9.18 11.78 16.01
C ALA A 88 -10.16 11.56 14.85
N GLY A 89 -10.16 12.49 13.88
CA GLY A 89 -10.92 12.40 12.64
C GLY A 89 -10.48 11.23 11.77
N GLU A 90 -9.17 11.01 11.63
CA GLU A 90 -8.62 9.84 10.93
C GLU A 90 -9.10 8.53 11.59
N VAL A 91 -8.88 8.40 12.91
CA VAL A 91 -9.27 7.21 13.69
C VAL A 91 -10.76 6.91 13.55
N ALA A 92 -11.62 7.92 13.68
CA ALA A 92 -13.07 7.74 13.55
C ALA A 92 -13.48 7.31 12.13
N ALA A 93 -12.84 7.86 11.11
CA ALA A 93 -13.14 7.51 9.72
C ALA A 93 -12.67 6.10 9.36
N VAL A 94 -11.48 5.70 9.81
CA VAL A 94 -10.98 4.32 9.65
C VAL A 94 -11.88 3.35 10.40
N ALA A 95 -12.28 3.66 11.63
CA ALA A 95 -13.19 2.83 12.42
C ALA A 95 -14.54 2.60 11.71
N GLN A 96 -15.14 3.67 11.17
CA GLN A 96 -16.38 3.56 10.37
C GLN A 96 -16.18 2.70 9.11
N TRP A 97 -15.03 2.84 8.45
CA TRP A 97 -14.72 2.02 7.29
C TRP A 97 -14.56 0.54 7.66
N LEU A 98 -13.92 0.22 8.79
CA LEU A 98 -13.79 -1.15 9.31
C LEU A 98 -15.16 -1.74 9.65
N LEU A 99 -16.01 -0.99 10.37
CA LEU A 99 -17.39 -1.40 10.70
C LEU A 99 -18.19 -1.74 9.45
N ALA A 100 -18.04 -0.97 8.37
CA ALA A 100 -18.71 -1.28 7.10
C ALA A 100 -18.24 -2.61 6.48
N ARG A 101 -16.95 -2.96 6.59
CA ARG A 101 -16.45 -4.27 6.13
C ARG A 101 -17.02 -5.42 6.95
N ILE A 102 -17.08 -5.25 8.27
CA ILE A 102 -17.66 -6.26 9.17
C ILE A 102 -19.17 -6.44 8.88
N ALA A 103 -19.88 -5.34 8.63
CA ALA A 103 -21.30 -5.37 8.28
C ALA A 103 -21.58 -6.06 6.93
N GLU A 104 -20.61 -6.07 6.01
CA GLU A 104 -20.63 -6.83 4.76
C GLU A 104 -20.32 -8.33 4.98
N GLY A 105 -20.14 -8.78 6.22
CA GLY A 105 -19.84 -10.16 6.59
C GLY A 105 -18.36 -10.53 6.47
N MET A 106 -17.46 -9.54 6.40
CA MET A 106 -16.02 -9.80 6.38
C MET A 106 -15.53 -10.28 7.75
N PRO A 107 -14.95 -11.49 7.86
CA PRO A 107 -14.38 -11.96 9.11
C PRO A 107 -13.14 -11.13 9.50
N PRO A 108 -12.92 -10.86 10.80
CA PRO A 108 -11.81 -10.00 11.25
C PRO A 108 -10.42 -10.40 10.73
N HIS A 109 -10.12 -11.69 10.64
CA HIS A 109 -8.82 -12.19 10.18
C HIS A 109 -8.52 -11.94 8.69
N GLU A 110 -9.50 -11.47 7.91
CA GLU A 110 -9.31 -10.99 6.54
C GLU A 110 -9.08 -9.47 6.46
N ILE A 111 -8.94 -8.79 7.61
CA ILE A 111 -8.71 -7.35 7.72
C ILE A 111 -7.29 -7.09 8.25
N GLY A 112 -6.55 -6.25 7.54
CA GLY A 112 -5.26 -5.70 7.96
C GLY A 112 -5.32 -4.20 8.22
N ILE A 113 -4.61 -3.72 9.25
CA ILE A 113 -4.37 -2.30 9.49
C ILE A 113 -2.86 -2.08 9.57
N PHE A 114 -2.32 -1.32 8.64
CA PHE A 114 -0.88 -1.10 8.51
C PHE A 114 -0.50 0.34 8.76
N VAL A 115 0.61 0.50 9.46
CA VAL A 115 1.25 1.78 9.74
C VAL A 115 2.73 1.71 9.41
N ARG A 116 3.41 2.84 9.28
CA ARG A 116 4.80 2.85 8.84
C ARG A 116 5.76 2.25 9.87
N SER A 117 5.61 2.60 11.14
CA SER A 117 6.51 2.16 12.22
C SER A 117 5.74 1.79 13.49
N ASP A 118 6.45 1.27 14.49
CA ASP A 118 5.85 0.93 15.78
C ASP A 118 5.30 2.18 16.51
N ALA A 119 5.82 3.37 16.21
CA ALA A 119 5.37 4.63 16.82
C ALA A 119 3.91 4.96 16.49
N GLU A 120 3.41 4.51 15.33
CA GLU A 120 2.04 4.75 14.88
C GLU A 120 1.07 3.61 15.23
N LEU A 121 1.55 2.50 15.81
CA LEU A 121 0.68 1.34 16.11
C LEU A 121 -0.44 1.69 17.09
N SER A 122 -0.21 2.59 18.04
CA SER A 122 -1.25 3.08 18.95
C SER A 122 -2.41 3.74 18.22
N ARG A 123 -2.15 4.41 17.08
CA ARG A 123 -3.18 5.02 16.24
C ARG A 123 -4.02 3.96 15.51
N ALA A 124 -3.38 2.89 15.03
CA ALA A 124 -4.07 1.74 14.45
C ALA A 124 -4.94 1.00 15.49
N GLN A 125 -4.43 0.82 16.70
CA GLN A 125 -5.18 0.23 17.82
C GLN A 125 -6.42 1.07 18.14
N ALA A 126 -6.27 2.39 18.24
CA ALA A 126 -7.40 3.30 18.49
C ALA A 126 -8.53 3.16 17.44
N ALA A 127 -8.17 2.98 16.16
CA ALA A 127 -9.16 2.77 15.10
C ALA A 127 -9.86 1.40 15.20
N ALA A 128 -9.11 0.34 15.52
CA ALA A 128 -9.69 -0.99 15.74
C ALA A 128 -10.61 -1.01 16.98
N GLU A 129 -10.20 -0.38 18.07
CA GLU A 129 -10.97 -0.25 19.31
C GLU A 129 -12.25 0.56 19.12
N ALA A 130 -12.18 1.69 18.39
CA ALA A 130 -13.35 2.49 18.05
C ALA A 130 -14.34 1.72 17.14
N ALA A 131 -13.86 0.73 16.38
CA ALA A 131 -14.70 -0.18 15.60
C ALA A 131 -15.16 -1.42 16.38
N ALA A 132 -14.75 -1.56 17.65
CA ALA A 132 -14.92 -2.79 18.44
C ALA A 132 -14.46 -4.06 17.68
N LEU A 133 -13.42 -3.93 16.85
CA LEU A 133 -12.86 -5.00 16.03
C LEU A 133 -11.83 -5.78 16.86
N PRO A 134 -12.03 -7.08 17.12
CA PRO A 134 -11.00 -7.91 17.74
C PRO A 134 -9.73 -7.90 16.90
N TYR A 135 -8.58 -7.69 17.52
CA TYR A 135 -7.33 -7.53 16.82
C TYR A 135 -6.14 -8.18 17.55
N HIS A 136 -5.08 -8.42 16.79
CA HIS A 136 -3.76 -8.78 17.28
C HIS A 136 -2.74 -7.86 16.61
N VAL A 137 -1.84 -7.30 17.42
CA VAL A 137 -0.66 -6.61 16.91
C VAL A 137 0.38 -7.69 16.58
N LEU A 138 0.78 -7.77 15.31
CA LEU A 138 1.80 -8.71 14.88
C LEU A 138 3.17 -8.21 15.35
N ASP A 139 3.75 -8.96 16.29
CA ASP A 139 5.14 -8.85 16.68
C ASP A 139 6.00 -9.84 15.88
N ASP A 140 7.18 -10.19 16.38
CA ASP A 140 8.11 -11.10 15.70
C ASP A 140 7.59 -12.55 15.63
N THR A 141 6.51 -12.87 16.34
CA THR A 141 5.77 -14.12 16.22
C THR A 141 4.58 -13.94 15.27
N VAL A 142 4.82 -14.18 13.97
CA VAL A 142 3.84 -13.93 12.90
C VAL A 142 2.81 -15.06 12.83
N GLU A 143 1.87 -15.08 13.77
CA GLU A 143 0.67 -15.91 13.66
C GLU A 143 -0.58 -15.02 13.64
N VAL A 144 -1.21 -14.92 12.46
CA VAL A 144 -2.56 -14.34 12.34
C VAL A 144 -3.50 -15.29 13.06
N THR A 145 -3.91 -14.91 14.26
CA THR A 145 -4.82 -15.71 15.07
C THR A 145 -6.21 -15.66 14.44
N ALA A 146 -6.83 -16.83 14.25
CA ALA A 146 -8.18 -16.93 13.72
C ALA A 146 -9.15 -16.07 14.56
N GLY A 147 -9.91 -15.21 13.88
CA GLY A 147 -10.91 -14.34 14.51
C GLY A 147 -10.44 -12.94 14.91
N ASN A 148 -9.17 -12.59 14.70
CA ASN A 148 -8.64 -11.26 14.97
C ASN A 148 -8.13 -10.58 13.70
N ALA A 149 -8.37 -9.28 13.55
CA ALA A 149 -7.69 -8.45 12.56
C ALA A 149 -6.20 -8.31 12.88
N ALA A 150 -5.39 -8.12 11.85
CA ALA A 150 -3.94 -7.97 11.99
C ALA A 150 -3.53 -6.50 11.97
N LEU A 151 -2.88 -6.03 13.03
CA LEU A 151 -2.25 -4.71 13.09
C LEU A 151 -0.75 -4.88 12.99
N CYS A 152 -0.08 -4.24 12.04
CA CYS A 152 1.38 -4.37 11.93
C CYS A 152 2.02 -3.20 11.19
N THR A 153 3.36 -3.17 11.21
CA THR A 153 4.10 -2.23 10.38
C THR A 153 4.06 -2.66 8.91
N MET A 154 4.18 -1.72 7.99
CA MET A 154 4.23 -2.00 6.54
C MET A 154 5.32 -3.03 6.19
N HIS A 155 6.44 -3.04 6.91
CA HIS A 155 7.51 -4.02 6.74
C HIS A 155 7.01 -5.44 7.03
N ARG A 156 6.31 -5.64 8.15
CA ARG A 156 5.75 -6.93 8.56
C ARG A 156 4.59 -7.40 7.68
N ALA A 157 3.99 -6.50 6.90
CA ALA A 157 2.89 -6.84 6.01
C ALA A 157 3.32 -7.72 4.81
N LYS A 158 4.61 -7.76 4.46
CA LYS A 158 5.09 -8.56 3.32
C LYS A 158 4.82 -10.05 3.53
N GLY A 159 4.24 -10.68 2.51
CA GLY A 159 3.89 -12.10 2.53
C GLY A 159 2.51 -12.38 3.13
N LEU A 160 1.88 -11.40 3.79
CA LEU A 160 0.49 -11.46 4.21
C LEU A 160 -0.45 -11.08 3.06
N GLU A 161 -1.72 -11.45 3.18
CA GLU A 161 -2.79 -11.12 2.24
C GLU A 161 -4.10 -10.97 3.01
N PHE A 162 -4.85 -9.91 2.70
CA PHE A 162 -6.10 -9.56 3.38
C PHE A 162 -7.16 -9.14 2.36
N ARG A 163 -8.43 -9.41 2.64
CA ARG A 163 -9.53 -8.92 1.79
C ARG A 163 -9.69 -7.41 1.91
N ALA A 164 -9.52 -6.86 3.10
CA ALA A 164 -9.51 -5.41 3.33
C ALA A 164 -8.23 -4.97 4.04
N VAL A 165 -7.64 -3.86 3.59
CA VAL A 165 -6.51 -3.21 4.26
C VAL A 165 -6.77 -1.73 4.45
N ALA A 166 -6.55 -1.25 5.67
CA ALA A 166 -6.36 0.17 5.94
C ALA A 166 -4.85 0.45 6.10
N VAL A 167 -4.28 1.33 5.30
CA VAL A 167 -2.92 1.86 5.47
C VAL A 167 -3.08 3.27 6.02
N MET A 168 -2.79 3.48 7.29
CA MET A 168 -3.11 4.74 7.99
C MET A 168 -1.88 5.38 8.61
N ALA A 169 -2.04 6.61 9.12
CA ALA A 169 -0.94 7.43 9.60
C ALA A 169 0.12 7.68 8.51
N CYS A 170 -0.31 7.85 7.25
CA CYS A 170 0.59 8.21 6.14
C CYS A 170 0.85 9.72 6.14
N ASP A 171 1.21 10.26 7.30
CA ASP A 171 1.43 11.70 7.51
C ASP A 171 2.77 12.12 6.89
N ASP A 172 2.95 13.44 6.76
CA ASP A 172 4.26 14.02 6.48
C ASP A 172 5.28 13.57 7.55
N GLU A 173 6.55 13.45 7.16
CA GLU A 173 7.67 12.94 7.97
C GLU A 173 7.54 11.48 8.48
N ILE A 174 6.34 10.88 8.46
CA ILE A 174 6.13 9.47 8.80
C ILE A 174 6.47 8.61 7.59
N ILE A 175 5.91 8.92 6.42
CA ILE A 175 6.26 8.24 5.17
C ILE A 175 6.39 9.28 4.04
N PRO A 176 7.57 9.48 3.43
CA PRO A 176 8.85 8.87 3.76
C PRO A 176 9.32 9.22 5.17
N LEU A 177 9.95 8.26 5.85
CA LEU A 177 10.42 8.46 7.22
C LEU A 177 11.55 9.51 7.30
N GLN A 178 11.28 10.62 7.98
CA GLN A 178 12.18 11.79 8.04
C GLN A 178 13.57 11.46 8.56
N SER A 179 13.69 10.60 9.57
CA SER A 179 15.00 10.20 10.11
C SER A 179 15.88 9.46 9.09
N ARG A 180 15.28 8.77 8.10
CA ARG A 180 16.04 8.18 6.99
C ARG A 180 16.56 9.27 6.06
N ILE A 181 15.74 10.27 5.77
CA ILE A 181 16.10 11.41 4.91
C ILE A 181 17.28 12.19 5.52
N GLU A 182 17.22 12.49 6.81
CA GLU A 182 18.25 13.26 7.52
C GLU A 182 19.58 12.50 7.66
N SER A 183 19.56 11.17 7.60
CA SER A 183 20.76 10.34 7.71
C SER A 183 21.63 10.32 6.44
N VAL A 184 21.12 10.88 5.34
CA VAL A 184 21.76 10.82 4.02
C VAL A 184 22.69 12.02 3.79
N ALA A 185 23.90 11.74 3.29
CA ALA A 185 24.91 12.76 2.99
C ALA A 185 24.95 13.22 1.52
N ASP A 186 24.48 12.40 0.58
CA ASP A 186 24.49 12.72 -0.85
C ASP A 186 23.14 12.50 -1.56
N LYS A 187 23.01 13.03 -2.78
CA LYS A 187 21.73 13.03 -3.51
C LYS A 187 21.30 11.64 -4.00
N ALA A 188 22.25 10.77 -4.38
CA ALA A 188 21.89 9.47 -4.93
C ALA A 188 21.29 8.57 -3.86
N ASP A 189 21.86 8.63 -2.66
CA ASP A 189 21.34 7.96 -1.47
C ASP A 189 19.94 8.48 -1.08
N LEU A 190 19.66 9.77 -1.33
CA LEU A 190 18.35 10.38 -1.04
C LEU A 190 17.27 9.82 -1.98
N ASP A 191 17.57 9.76 -3.28
CA ASP A 191 16.67 9.17 -4.28
C ASP A 191 16.39 7.69 -3.96
N GLU A 192 17.38 6.94 -3.45
CA GLU A 192 17.21 5.56 -2.98
C GLU A 192 16.31 5.47 -1.73
N VAL A 193 16.49 6.35 -0.75
CA VAL A 193 15.60 6.42 0.44
C VAL A 193 14.16 6.66 0.02
N TYR A 194 13.92 7.64 -0.84
CA TYR A 194 12.58 7.93 -1.36
C TYR A 194 12.01 6.75 -2.15
N SER A 195 12.80 6.16 -3.04
CA SER A 195 12.38 4.99 -3.81
C SER A 195 11.99 3.83 -2.89
N THR A 196 12.78 3.52 -1.87
CA THR A 196 12.49 2.42 -0.93
C THR A 196 11.26 2.69 -0.06
N GLU A 197 11.02 3.93 0.39
CA GLU A 197 9.80 4.29 1.13
C GLU A 197 8.55 4.22 0.23
N ARG A 198 8.65 4.62 -1.05
CA ARG A 198 7.57 4.43 -2.05
C ARG A 198 7.24 2.96 -2.27
N HIS A 199 8.27 2.12 -2.40
CA HIS A 199 8.09 0.67 -2.51
C HIS A 199 7.43 0.09 -1.26
N LEU A 200 7.78 0.58 -0.07
CA LEU A 200 7.16 0.15 1.17
C LEU A 200 5.64 0.43 1.18
N LEU A 201 5.23 1.65 0.80
CA LEU A 201 3.81 2.00 0.68
C LEU A 201 3.10 1.15 -0.38
N TYR A 202 3.74 0.93 -1.53
CA TYR A 202 3.22 0.07 -2.59
C TYR A 202 2.98 -1.37 -2.09
N VAL A 203 3.95 -1.95 -1.37
CA VAL A 203 3.80 -3.30 -0.81
C VAL A 203 2.62 -3.36 0.15
N ALA A 204 2.50 -2.38 1.05
CA ALA A 204 1.40 -2.29 2.01
C ALA A 204 0.04 -2.22 1.30
N CYS A 205 -0.10 -1.35 0.29
CA CYS A 205 -1.33 -1.20 -0.50
C CYS A 205 -1.71 -2.50 -1.23
N THR A 206 -0.73 -3.19 -1.83
CA THR A 206 -0.96 -4.41 -2.62
C THR A 206 -1.17 -5.67 -1.79
N ARG A 207 -1.16 -5.58 -0.45
CA ARG A 207 -1.65 -6.68 0.40
C ARG A 207 -3.16 -6.78 0.40
N ALA A 208 -3.86 -5.71 0.01
CA ALA A 208 -5.30 -5.70 -0.16
C ALA A 208 -5.72 -6.45 -1.41
N ARG A 209 -6.69 -7.34 -1.25
CA ARG A 209 -7.35 -8.05 -2.35
C ARG A 209 -8.55 -7.27 -2.88
N ASP A 210 -9.50 -6.95 -2.01
CA ASP A 210 -10.82 -6.40 -2.40
C ASP A 210 -10.94 -4.90 -2.07
N HIS A 211 -10.60 -4.51 -0.83
CA HIS A 211 -10.79 -3.14 -0.34
C HIS A 211 -9.48 -2.54 0.18
N LEU A 212 -9.17 -1.32 -0.26
CA LEU A 212 -8.03 -0.54 0.24
C LEU A 212 -8.51 0.83 0.70
N MET A 213 -8.08 1.23 1.90
CA MET A 213 -8.15 2.60 2.39
C MET A 213 -6.74 3.08 2.74
N VAL A 214 -6.39 4.30 2.31
CA VAL A 214 -5.13 4.97 2.63
C VAL A 214 -5.44 6.31 3.27
N THR A 215 -4.88 6.60 4.44
CA THR A 215 -5.20 7.83 5.18
C THR A 215 -3.99 8.54 5.76
N CYS A 216 -4.14 9.85 5.93
CA CYS A 216 -3.17 10.71 6.61
C CYS A 216 -3.88 11.85 7.36
N VAL A 217 -3.14 12.47 8.28
CA VAL A 217 -3.45 13.77 8.88
C VAL A 217 -2.66 14.85 8.14
N ASP A 218 -3.23 16.04 7.97
CA ASP A 218 -2.58 17.20 7.33
C ASP A 218 -1.48 17.81 8.24
N PRO A 219 -0.25 18.07 7.77
CA PRO A 219 0.25 17.76 6.43
C PRO A 219 0.43 16.26 6.20
N GLY A 220 -0.09 15.76 5.07
CA GLY A 220 0.01 14.36 4.68
C GLY A 220 1.27 14.07 3.87
N SER A 221 1.63 12.79 3.77
CA SER A 221 2.71 12.30 2.90
C SER A 221 2.53 12.76 1.46
N GLU A 222 3.62 13.27 0.86
CA GLU A 222 3.67 13.59 -0.57
C GLU A 222 3.32 12.39 -1.47
N PHE A 223 3.52 11.14 -1.02
CA PHE A 223 3.21 9.95 -1.81
C PHE A 223 1.70 9.74 -2.00
N LEU A 224 0.86 10.33 -1.14
CA LEU A 224 -0.59 10.26 -1.30
C LEU A 224 -1.09 11.14 -2.43
N GLU A 225 -0.35 12.17 -2.83
CA GLU A 225 -0.69 12.99 -4.00
C GLU A 225 -0.67 12.13 -5.28
N ASP A 226 0.36 11.29 -5.44
CA ASP A 226 0.47 10.36 -6.57
C ASP A 226 -0.72 9.40 -6.64
N LEU A 227 -1.26 9.01 -5.48
CA LEU A 227 -2.47 8.22 -5.40
C LEU A 227 -3.71 9.05 -5.81
N GLN A 228 -3.81 10.31 -5.44
CA GLN A 228 -4.99 11.13 -5.68
C GLN A 228 -5.09 11.77 -7.09
N LEU A 229 -3.99 11.85 -7.86
CA LEU A 229 -3.91 12.60 -9.14
C LEU A 229 -4.95 12.25 -10.23
N ALA A 230 -5.72 11.15 -10.12
CA ALA A 230 -6.82 10.87 -11.07
C ALA A 230 -8.22 11.27 -10.57
N SER A 231 -8.40 11.51 -9.27
CA SER A 231 -9.69 11.98 -8.71
C SER A 231 -9.98 13.38 -9.22
N SER A 232 -8.97 14.25 -9.18
CA SER A 232 -9.02 15.63 -9.65
C SER A 232 -9.25 15.73 -11.16
N LEU A 233 -8.67 14.85 -11.98
CA LEU A 233 -8.90 14.85 -13.43
C LEU A 233 -10.31 14.35 -13.81
N ARG A 234 -10.88 13.40 -13.05
CA ARG A 234 -12.26 12.93 -13.27
C ARG A 234 -13.31 13.93 -12.81
N GLU A 235 -13.09 14.64 -11.70
CA GLU A 235 -13.97 15.74 -11.25
C GLU A 235 -13.87 16.96 -12.18
N ALA A 236 -12.69 17.26 -12.71
CA ALA A 236 -12.51 18.32 -13.70
C ALA A 236 -13.18 18.02 -15.04
N LEU A 237 -13.25 16.74 -15.45
CA LEU A 237 -13.88 16.33 -16.72
C LEU A 237 -15.38 16.07 -16.60
N HIS A 238 -15.90 15.70 -15.42
CA HIS A 238 -17.33 15.46 -15.16
C HIS A 238 -17.78 16.15 -13.85
N PRO A 239 -17.88 17.48 -13.81
CA PRO A 239 -18.45 18.17 -12.66
C PRO A 239 -19.88 17.68 -12.44
N ARG A 240 -20.22 17.31 -11.19
CA ARG A 240 -21.59 16.94 -10.82
C ARG A 240 -22.51 18.09 -11.24
N SER A 241 -23.38 17.85 -12.21
CA SER A 241 -24.43 18.81 -12.57
C SER A 241 -25.26 19.08 -11.32
N PRO A 242 -25.50 20.34 -10.92
CA PRO A 242 -26.34 20.64 -9.78
C PRO A 242 -27.78 20.21 -10.11
N SER A 243 -28.21 19.06 -9.58
CA SER A 243 -29.61 18.66 -9.63
C SER A 243 -30.39 19.36 -8.52
N HIS A 244 -31.09 20.41 -8.93
CA HIS A 244 -32.48 20.72 -8.59
C HIS A 244 -32.88 21.25 -7.18
N TRP A 245 -33.49 22.45 -7.19
CA TRP A 245 -34.71 22.82 -6.45
C TRP A 245 -35.52 23.75 -7.38
N LEU A 246 -36.55 23.26 -8.10
CA LEU A 246 -38.00 23.24 -7.78
C LEU A 246 -38.60 24.59 -7.30
N ARG A 247 -39.53 25.12 -8.12
CA ARG A 247 -40.82 25.82 -7.82
C ARG A 247 -40.79 26.87 -6.70
N SER A 248 -41.20 28.13 -6.89
CA SER A 248 -42.58 28.60 -7.12
C SER A 248 -42.54 30.14 -7.05
N GLY A 249 -43.35 30.84 -7.86
CA GLY A 249 -43.54 32.30 -7.76
C GLY A 249 -43.65 32.98 -9.11
#